data_AF-A0A2J6PR06-F1
#
_entry.id   AF-A0A2J6PR06-F1
#
_cell.length_a   1.000
_cell.length_b   1.000
_cell.length_c   1.000
_cell.angle_alpha   90.00
_cell.angle_beta   90.00
_cell.angle_gamma   90.00
#
_symmetry.space_group_name_H-M   'P 1'
#
loop_
_entity.id
_entity.type
_entity.pdbx_description
1 polymer ?
#
loop_
_entity_poly.entity_id
_entity_poly.type
_entity_poly.pdbx_seq_one_letter_code
_entity_poly.pdbx_strand_id
1 'polypeptide(L)'
;MAPLTCTMCNTSDAKSCAVCHSASYCSKACQRADWPLHKIICKSFTTLPERPSPSHKLAFLLPTISKIPELIWVKCELRTEDEEYRSYQWGMPDTGGILSSEKVLPGYEGHSTERKPIKRNVLRGFNLDHTVEVFGRETFLIDGSKAQLLHYGDYEREDDS
;
A
#
# COMPACT_ATOMS: atom_id res chain seq x y z
N MET A 1 -20.34 16.07 -2.48
CA MET A 1 -19.10 15.27 -2.36
C MET A 1 -19.15 14.55 -1.03
N ALA A 2 -18.78 13.27 -0.96
CA ALA A 2 -18.72 12.55 0.32
C ALA A 2 -17.65 13.19 1.23
N PRO A 3 -17.86 13.26 2.55
CA PRO A 3 -16.86 13.80 3.46
C PRO A 3 -15.61 12.92 3.46
N LEU A 4 -14.43 13.54 3.60
CA LEU A 4 -13.17 12.81 3.71
C LEU A 4 -13.08 12.12 5.07
N THR A 5 -12.48 10.93 5.09
CA THR A 5 -12.26 10.12 6.29
C THR A 5 -10.82 10.22 6.77
N CYS A 6 -10.64 10.38 8.09
CA CYS A 6 -9.32 10.50 8.69
C CYS A 6 -8.52 9.21 8.51
N THR A 7 -7.32 9.29 7.92
CA THR A 7 -6.42 8.15 7.69
C THR A 7 -6.03 7.43 9.00
N MET A 8 -6.05 8.13 10.14
CA MET A 8 -5.56 7.61 11.42
C MET A 8 -6.64 6.99 12.32
N CYS A 9 -7.87 7.48 12.25
CA CYS A 9 -8.95 7.04 13.16
C CYS A 9 -10.29 6.83 12.47
N ASN A 10 -10.36 6.98 11.14
CA ASN A 10 -11.54 6.73 10.31
C ASN A 10 -12.77 7.61 10.62
N THR A 11 -12.61 8.70 11.37
CA THR A 11 -13.69 9.68 11.61
C THR A 11 -13.95 10.51 10.35
N SER A 12 -15.19 10.93 10.14
CA SER A 12 -15.58 11.86 9.05
C SER A 12 -14.99 13.25 9.22
N ASP A 13 -15.30 14.12 8.25
CA ASP A 13 -15.01 15.57 8.29
C ASP A 13 -13.52 15.91 8.39
N ALA A 14 -12.69 15.03 7.83
CA ALA A 14 -11.26 15.23 7.75
C ALA A 14 -10.89 16.30 6.71
N LYS A 15 -9.75 16.95 6.93
CA LYS A 15 -9.17 17.90 5.96
C LYS A 15 -8.01 17.25 5.25
N SER A 16 -7.92 17.45 3.93
CA SER A 16 -6.83 16.92 3.14
C SER A 16 -5.48 17.50 3.59
N CYS A 17 -4.42 16.70 3.46
CA CYS A 17 -3.06 17.16 3.62
C CYS A 17 -2.81 18.32 2.63
N ALA A 18 -2.36 19.46 3.13
CA ALA A 18 -2.18 20.68 2.34
C ALA A 18 -1.08 20.58 1.27
N VAL A 19 -0.24 19.54 1.33
CA VAL A 19 0.86 19.33 0.38
C VAL A 19 0.43 18.40 -0.73
N CYS A 20 0.02 17.18 -0.38
CA CYS A 20 -0.21 16.12 -1.37
C CYS A 20 -1.67 15.87 -1.73
N HIS A 21 -2.60 16.39 -0.93
CA HIS A 21 -4.04 16.14 -1.03
C HIS A 21 -4.49 14.66 -1.08
N SER A 22 -3.58 13.71 -0.83
CA SER A 22 -3.82 12.26 -0.95
C SER A 22 -4.03 11.55 0.38
N ALA A 23 -3.79 12.23 1.50
CA ALA A 23 -4.17 11.80 2.84
C ALA A 23 -5.06 12.85 3.49
N SER A 24 -5.84 12.48 4.50
CA SER A 24 -6.69 13.44 5.21
C SER A 24 -6.78 13.16 6.72
N TYR A 25 -6.92 14.21 7.51
CA TYR A 25 -6.86 14.13 8.97
C TYR A 25 -7.96 14.99 9.61
N CYS A 26 -8.62 14.47 10.64
CA CYS A 26 -9.61 15.22 11.42
C CYS A 26 -8.98 16.23 12.39
N SER A 27 -7.68 16.09 12.69
CA SER A 27 -6.97 16.95 13.62
C SER A 27 -5.46 17.03 13.32
N LYS A 28 -4.81 18.08 13.82
CA LYS A 28 -3.33 18.20 13.79
C LYS A 28 -2.65 17.06 14.56
N ALA A 29 -3.29 16.53 15.61
CA ALA A 29 -2.76 15.40 16.37
C ALA A 29 -2.68 14.13 15.50
N CYS A 30 -3.76 13.81 14.77
CA CYS A 30 -3.76 12.69 13.82
C CYS A 30 -2.70 12.88 12.73
N GLN A 31 -2.60 14.09 12.16
CA GLN A 31 -1.58 14.38 11.15
C GLN A 31 -0.16 14.19 11.68
N ARG A 32 0.14 14.71 12.89
CA ARG A 32 1.47 14.57 13.52
C ARG A 32 1.82 13.11 13.81
N ALA A 33 0.85 12.33 14.27
CA ALA A 33 1.05 10.91 14.56
C ALA A 33 1.32 10.09 13.28
N ASP A 34 0.73 10.47 12.14
CA ASP A 34 1.00 9.83 10.84
C ASP A 34 2.29 10.33 10.17
N TRP A 35 2.72 11.55 10.50
CA TRP A 35 3.81 12.27 9.82
C TRP A 35 5.11 11.47 9.63
N PRO A 36 5.61 10.68 10.60
CA PRO A 36 6.82 9.90 10.42
C PRO A 36 6.76 8.96 9.20
N LEU A 37 5.60 8.37 8.92
CA LEU A 37 5.36 7.52 7.75
C LEU A 37 4.94 8.35 6.54
N HIS A 38 3.97 9.24 6.72
CA HIS A 38 3.42 10.03 5.62
C HIS A 38 4.48 10.86 4.89
N LYS A 39 5.42 11.45 5.62
CA LYS A 39 6.47 12.31 5.04
C LYS A 39 7.34 11.60 3.99
N ILE A 40 7.46 10.27 4.08
CA ILE A 40 8.25 9.44 3.15
C ILE A 40 7.66 9.51 1.74
N ILE A 41 6.32 9.51 1.64
CA ILE A 41 5.58 9.44 0.37
C ILE A 41 4.82 10.72 0.03
N CYS A 42 4.70 11.67 0.97
CA CYS A 42 3.88 12.87 0.84
C CYS A 42 4.21 13.64 -0.43
N LYS A 43 5.49 13.98 -0.65
CA LYS A 43 5.90 14.74 -1.84
C LYS A 43 5.75 13.93 -3.13
N SER A 44 5.90 12.61 -3.09
CA SER A 44 5.79 11.76 -4.28
C SER A 44 4.42 11.82 -4.94
N PHE A 45 3.35 12.07 -4.17
CA PHE A 45 2.01 12.32 -4.70
C PHE A 45 1.90 13.63 -5.48
N THR A 46 2.72 14.64 -5.16
CA THR A 46 2.70 15.95 -5.87
C THR A 46 3.35 15.88 -7.25
N THR A 47 4.23 14.89 -7.45
CA THR A 47 4.95 14.66 -8.70
C THR A 47 4.44 13.43 -9.44
N LEU A 48 3.33 12.84 -8.99
CA LEU A 48 2.77 11.65 -9.61
C LEU A 48 2.23 12.01 -10.99
N PRO A 49 2.60 11.28 -12.06
CA PRO A 49 2.02 11.52 -13.38
C PRO A 49 0.52 11.23 -13.36
N GLU A 50 -0.20 11.81 -14.33
CA GLU A 50 -1.62 11.53 -14.49
C GLU A 50 -1.88 10.04 -14.71
N ARG A 51 -3.05 9.59 -14.25
CA ARG A 51 -3.49 8.21 -14.39
C ARG A 51 -3.57 7.83 -15.88
N PRO A 52 -2.80 6.84 -16.37
CA PRO A 52 -2.74 6.56 -17.80
C PRO A 52 -4.07 6.04 -18.39
N SER A 53 -4.85 5.26 -17.62
CA SER A 53 -6.16 4.80 -18.04
C SER A 53 -7.06 4.43 -16.85
N PRO A 54 -8.38 4.28 -17.06
CA PRO A 54 -9.32 3.80 -16.03
C PRO A 54 -9.04 2.39 -15.49
N SER A 55 -8.21 1.59 -16.18
CA SER A 55 -7.79 0.26 -15.68
C SER A 55 -6.51 0.32 -14.85
N HIS A 56 -5.80 1.44 -14.80
CA HIS A 56 -4.63 1.58 -13.93
C HIS A 56 -5.05 1.87 -12.50
N LYS A 57 -4.45 1.20 -11.52
CA LYS A 57 -4.59 1.53 -10.10
C LYS A 57 -3.27 2.07 -9.58
N LEU A 58 -3.33 2.98 -8.62
CA LEU A 58 -2.14 3.48 -7.94
C LEU A 58 -1.66 2.42 -6.95
N ALA A 59 -0.36 2.14 -6.94
CA ALA A 59 0.26 1.19 -6.03
C ALA A 59 1.52 1.77 -5.38
N PHE A 60 1.84 1.27 -4.19
CA PHE A 60 3.14 1.43 -3.57
C PHE A 60 4.01 0.23 -3.95
N LEU A 61 5.07 0.45 -4.70
CA LEU A 61 6.13 -0.51 -4.89
C LEU A 61 7.08 -0.42 -3.70
N LEU A 62 7.38 -1.57 -3.09
CA LEU A 62 8.34 -1.73 -2.01
C LEU A 62 9.59 -2.41 -2.59
N PRO A 63 10.63 -1.64 -2.98
CA PRO A 63 11.80 -2.22 -3.62
C PRO A 63 12.62 -3.04 -2.61
N THR A 64 13.25 -4.11 -3.06
CA THR A 64 14.10 -4.97 -2.19
C THR A 64 15.38 -4.28 -1.73
N ILE A 65 15.82 -3.24 -2.43
CA ILE A 65 17.09 -2.53 -2.18
C ILE A 65 16.86 -1.17 -1.50
N SER A 66 15.74 -0.51 -1.78
CA SER A 66 15.44 0.83 -1.28
C SER A 66 14.46 0.78 -0.11
N LYS A 67 14.71 1.59 0.92
CA LYS A 67 13.78 1.79 2.03
C LYS A 67 12.64 2.77 1.71
N ILE A 68 12.64 3.37 0.53
CA ILE A 68 11.66 4.37 0.11
C ILE A 68 10.66 3.70 -0.83
N PRO A 69 9.35 3.67 -0.49
CA PRO A 69 8.31 3.21 -1.40
C PRO A 69 8.21 4.11 -2.63
N GLU A 70 8.00 3.50 -3.80
CA GLU A 70 7.75 4.23 -5.05
C GLU A 70 6.26 4.19 -5.39
N LEU A 71 5.70 5.29 -5.86
CA LEU A 71 4.32 5.32 -6.34
C LEU A 71 4.30 5.04 -7.84
N ILE A 72 3.56 4.00 -8.23
CA ILE A 72 3.48 3.56 -9.62
C ILE A 72 2.02 3.33 -10.04
N TRP A 73 1.75 3.56 -11.32
CA TRP A 73 0.49 3.15 -11.94
C TRP A 73 0.61 1.72 -12.46
N VAL A 74 -0.21 0.82 -11.95
CA VAL A 74 -0.22 -0.59 -12.37
C VAL A 74 -1.48 -0.86 -13.15
N LYS A 75 -1.34 -1.38 -14.37
CA LYS A 75 -2.48 -1.82 -15.19
C LYS A 75 -3.15 -3.00 -14.50
N CYS A 76 -4.44 -2.90 -14.21
CA CYS A 76 -5.23 -3.98 -13.63
C CYS A 76 -6.24 -4.47 -14.67
N GLU A 77 -6.08 -5.72 -15.10
CA GLU A 77 -7.00 -6.36 -16.03
C GLU A 77 -8.11 -7.06 -15.24
N LEU A 78 -9.36 -6.79 -15.61
CA LEU A 78 -10.50 -7.44 -14.97
C LEU A 78 -10.46 -8.94 -15.29
N ARG A 79 -10.38 -9.75 -14.25
CA ARG A 79 -10.57 -11.19 -14.31
C ARG A 79 -11.87 -11.55 -13.62
N THR A 80 -12.53 -12.54 -14.19
CA THR A 80 -13.67 -13.20 -13.58
C THR A 80 -13.15 -14.54 -13.08
N GLU A 81 -13.33 -14.79 -11.79
CA GLU A 81 -13.13 -16.11 -11.21
C GLU A 81 -14.50 -16.68 -10.88
N ASP A 82 -14.75 -17.86 -11.43
CA ASP A 82 -15.97 -18.62 -11.19
C ASP A 82 -15.69 -19.63 -10.09
N GLU A 83 -16.26 -19.40 -8.90
CA GLU A 83 -16.40 -20.44 -7.89
C GLU A 83 -17.73 -21.17 -8.11
N GLU A 84 -17.85 -22.42 -7.63
CA GLU A 84 -18.97 -23.35 -7.86
C GLU A 84 -20.38 -22.74 -7.66
N TYR A 85 -20.50 -21.63 -6.93
CA TYR A 85 -21.76 -20.94 -6.70
C TYR A 85 -21.75 -19.42 -6.89
N ARG A 86 -20.61 -18.78 -7.17
CA ARG A 86 -20.50 -17.32 -7.34
C ARG A 86 -19.36 -16.96 -8.28
N SER A 87 -19.61 -16.03 -9.18
CA SER A 87 -18.56 -15.35 -9.94
C SER A 87 -18.20 -14.05 -9.24
N TYR A 88 -16.90 -13.77 -9.13
CA TYR A 88 -16.42 -12.49 -8.64
C TYR A 88 -15.45 -11.89 -9.63
N GLN A 89 -15.62 -10.60 -9.88
CA GLN A 89 -14.71 -9.81 -10.70
C GLN A 89 -13.68 -9.14 -9.82
N TRP A 90 -12.43 -9.21 -10.23
CA TRP A 90 -11.34 -8.48 -9.58
C TRP A 90 -10.30 -8.04 -10.60
N GLY A 91 -9.51 -7.02 -10.26
CA GLY A 91 -8.50 -6.49 -11.16
C GLY A 91 -7.15 -7.16 -10.91
N MET A 92 -6.74 -8.09 -11.78
CA MET A 92 -5.41 -8.70 -11.75
C MET A 92 -4.37 -7.65 -12.18
N PRO A 93 -3.44 -7.24 -11.29
CA PRO A 93 -2.38 -6.32 -11.68
C PRO A 93 -1.35 -7.02 -12.59
N ASP A 94 -0.90 -6.31 -13.62
CA ASP A 94 0.27 -6.70 -14.39
C ASP A 94 1.53 -6.51 -13.54
N THR A 95 1.95 -7.58 -12.87
CA THR A 95 3.12 -7.62 -11.99
C THR A 95 4.36 -8.17 -12.67
N GLY A 96 4.26 -8.65 -13.92
CA GLY A 96 5.34 -9.33 -14.63
C GLY A 96 6.60 -8.47 -14.73
N GLY A 97 6.47 -7.19 -15.09
CA GLY A 97 7.62 -6.28 -15.14
C GLY A 97 8.12 -5.77 -13.78
N ILE A 98 7.34 -5.93 -12.71
CA ILE A 98 7.56 -5.30 -11.40
C ILE A 98 8.14 -6.30 -10.40
N LEU A 99 7.58 -7.51 -10.38
CA LEU A 99 7.89 -8.55 -9.40
C LEU A 99 8.67 -9.74 -10.00
N SER A 100 9.06 -9.72 -11.27
CA SER A 100 9.93 -10.77 -11.84
C SER A 100 11.26 -10.87 -11.08
N SER A 101 11.65 -12.06 -10.63
CA SER A 101 12.96 -12.28 -10.02
C SER A 101 14.02 -12.45 -11.11
N GLU A 102 15.15 -11.74 -11.00
CA GLU A 102 16.31 -11.92 -11.89
C GLU A 102 17.01 -13.29 -11.74
N LYS A 103 16.60 -14.12 -10.78
CA LYS A 103 17.17 -15.45 -10.55
C LYS A 103 16.06 -16.48 -10.41
N VAL A 104 15.69 -17.09 -11.54
CA VAL A 104 15.00 -18.37 -11.55
C VAL A 104 16.03 -19.42 -11.14
N LEU A 105 15.86 -20.03 -9.97
CA LEU A 105 16.61 -21.24 -9.66
C LEU A 105 16.16 -22.33 -10.64
N PRO A 106 17.08 -23.07 -11.29
CA PRO A 106 16.71 -24.16 -12.19
C PRO A 106 15.79 -25.17 -11.47
N GLY A 107 14.59 -25.39 -11.99
CA GLY A 107 13.59 -26.33 -11.43
C GLY A 107 12.39 -25.68 -10.74
N TYR A 108 12.34 -24.36 -10.59
CA TYR A 108 11.13 -23.63 -10.17
C TYR A 108 10.45 -22.99 -11.39
N GLU A 109 9.58 -23.75 -12.05
CA GLU A 109 8.70 -23.23 -13.10
C GLU A 109 7.50 -22.54 -12.46
N GLY A 110 7.51 -21.20 -12.49
CA GLY A 110 6.38 -20.38 -12.02
C GLY A 110 6.80 -19.47 -10.86
N HIS A 111 6.91 -18.18 -11.15
CA HIS A 111 6.88 -17.17 -10.10
C HIS A 111 5.47 -17.16 -9.51
N SER A 112 5.22 -17.91 -8.43
CA SER A 112 3.99 -17.72 -7.70
C SER A 112 4.04 -16.36 -7.00
N THR A 113 3.17 -15.46 -7.45
CA THR A 113 2.92 -14.19 -6.77
C THR A 113 1.83 -14.44 -5.74
N GLU A 114 2.14 -14.21 -4.48
CA GLU A 114 1.16 -14.33 -3.41
C GLU A 114 0.29 -13.06 -3.37
N ARG A 115 -1.03 -13.24 -3.32
CA ARG A 115 -2.02 -12.17 -3.16
C ARG A 115 -2.58 -12.17 -1.74
N LYS A 116 -2.49 -11.04 -1.05
CA LYS A 116 -3.03 -10.84 0.31
C LYS A 116 -3.99 -9.65 0.35
N PRO A 117 -5.31 -9.88 0.43
CA PRO A 117 -6.28 -8.79 0.60
C PRO A 117 -6.32 -8.31 2.05
N ILE A 118 -6.26 -6.99 2.24
CA ILE A 118 -6.36 -6.32 3.53
C ILE A 118 -7.65 -5.48 3.53
N LYS A 119 -8.57 -5.81 4.45
CA LYS A 119 -9.83 -5.08 4.68
C LYS A 119 -9.90 -4.41 6.05
N ARG A 120 -8.91 -4.65 6.92
CA ARG A 120 -8.88 -4.14 8.28
C ARG A 120 -7.53 -3.54 8.59
N ASN A 121 -7.55 -2.30 9.07
CA ASN A 121 -6.38 -1.69 9.69
C ASN A 121 -6.27 -2.18 11.13
N VAL A 122 -5.56 -3.29 11.33
CA VAL A 122 -5.40 -3.93 12.64
C VAL A 122 -4.71 -2.98 13.63
N LEU A 123 -3.68 -2.25 13.17
CA LEU A 123 -2.92 -1.32 14.00
C LEU A 123 -3.77 -0.17 14.55
N ARG A 124 -4.77 0.28 13.79
CA ARG A 124 -5.66 1.40 14.16
C ARG A 124 -7.06 0.95 14.62
N GLY A 125 -7.33 -0.35 14.60
CA GLY A 125 -8.56 -0.93 15.16
C GLY A 125 -9.83 -0.76 14.31
N PHE A 126 -9.75 -0.34 13.04
CA PHE A 126 -10.94 -0.10 12.19
C PHE A 126 -10.91 -0.87 10.86
N ASN A 127 -12.09 -1.07 10.28
CA ASN A 127 -12.25 -1.66 8.95
C ASN A 127 -12.12 -0.59 7.87
N LEU A 128 -11.51 -0.97 6.75
CA LEU A 128 -11.43 -0.15 5.55
C LEU A 128 -12.76 -0.23 4.79
N ASP A 129 -13.16 0.88 4.18
CA ASP A 129 -14.29 0.94 3.25
C ASP A 129 -13.95 0.37 1.85
N HIS A 130 -12.68 0.08 1.62
CA HIS A 130 -12.14 -0.55 0.42
C HIS A 130 -11.23 -1.73 0.78
N THR A 131 -10.78 -2.47 -0.24
CA THR A 131 -9.77 -3.53 -0.06
C THR A 131 -8.43 -3.04 -0.60
N VAL A 132 -7.38 -3.16 0.21
CA VAL A 132 -6.00 -2.99 -0.24
C VAL A 132 -5.47 -4.36 -0.62
N GLU A 133 -5.05 -4.54 -1.88
CA GLU A 133 -4.48 -5.79 -2.34
C GLU A 133 -2.95 -5.71 -2.31
N VAL A 134 -2.30 -6.63 -1.61
CA VAL A 134 -0.85 -6.74 -1.55
C VAL A 134 -0.42 -7.93 -2.42
N PHE A 135 0.54 -7.67 -3.32
CA PHE A 135 1.16 -8.69 -4.17
C PHE A 135 2.64 -8.78 -3.80
N GLY A 136 3.12 -10.00 -3.57
CA GLY A 136 4.52 -10.25 -3.23
C GLY A 136 5.04 -11.56 -3.82
N ARG A 137 6.36 -11.72 -3.91
CA ARG A 137 6.99 -12.96 -4.36
C ARG A 137 6.87 -14.00 -3.24
N GLU A 138 6.44 -15.24 -3.51
CA GLU A 138 6.34 -16.29 -2.49
C GLU A 138 7.64 -16.52 -1.68
N THR A 139 8.81 -16.24 -2.27
CA THR A 139 10.11 -16.45 -1.62
C THR A 139 10.57 -15.31 -0.72
N PHE A 140 9.77 -14.27 -0.46
CA PHE A 140 10.24 -13.07 0.27
C PHE A 140 10.74 -13.34 1.71
N LEU A 141 10.38 -14.49 2.32
CA LEU A 141 10.90 -14.94 3.61
C LEU A 141 12.13 -15.87 3.49
N ILE A 142 12.42 -16.37 2.29
CA ILE A 142 13.39 -17.45 2.03
C ILE A 142 14.57 -16.95 1.18
N ASP A 143 14.39 -15.88 0.40
CA ASP A 143 15.41 -15.33 -0.51
C ASP A 143 16.37 -14.32 0.15
N GLY A 144 16.29 -14.14 1.47
CA GLY A 144 17.13 -13.20 2.22
C GLY A 144 16.67 -11.75 2.13
N SER A 145 15.49 -11.46 1.57
CA SER A 145 14.88 -10.13 1.61
C SER A 145 14.67 -9.70 3.06
N LYS A 146 15.26 -8.55 3.44
CA LYS A 146 15.06 -7.97 4.77
C LYS A 146 13.67 -7.36 4.84
N ALA A 147 12.92 -7.66 5.90
CA ALA A 147 11.68 -6.96 6.18
C ALA A 147 11.94 -5.45 6.17
N GLN A 148 11.20 -4.72 5.35
CA GLN A 148 11.21 -3.26 5.36
C GLN A 148 10.44 -2.81 6.61
N LEU A 149 11.07 -2.97 7.77
CA LEU A 149 10.66 -2.33 9.00
C LEU A 149 10.87 -0.84 8.80
N LEU A 150 9.81 -0.14 8.39
CA LEU A 150 9.73 1.29 8.61
C LEU A 150 9.80 1.46 10.12
N HIS A 151 10.97 1.84 10.63
CA HIS A 151 11.15 2.12 12.06
C HIS A 151 10.06 3.10 12.48
N TYR A 152 9.08 2.60 13.22
CA TYR A 152 8.22 3.43 14.04
C TYR A 152 9.16 4.05 15.06
N GLY A 153 9.31 5.37 14.99
CA GLY A 153 10.28 6.11 15.78
C GLY A 153 10.23 5.70 17.24
N ASP A 154 11.42 5.53 17.81
CA ASP A 154 11.63 5.25 19.22
C ASP A 154 10.81 6.25 20.04
N TYR A 155 9.89 5.73 20.84
CA TYR A 155 9.20 6.52 21.86
C TYR A 155 10.24 6.74 22.96
N GLU A 156 11.04 7.79 22.82
CA GLU A 156 11.81 8.31 23.95
C GLU A 156 10.77 8.71 25.01
N ARG A 157 10.73 7.89 26.06
CA ARG A 157 10.08 8.23 27.32
C ARG A 157 10.90 9.41 27.86
N GLU A 158 10.42 10.63 27.66
CA GLU A 158 10.82 11.73 28.54
C GLU A 158 10.34 11.32 29.93
N ASP A 159 11.27 10.80 30.72
CA ASP A 159 11.07 10.59 32.14
C ASP A 159 10.84 11.97 32.78
N ASP A 160 9.66 12.10 33.36
CA ASP A 160 9.25 13.19 34.23
C ASP A 160 10.20 13.23 35.45
N SER A 161 10.98 14.30 35.58
CA SER A 161 11.78 14.65 36.77
C SER A 161 12.05 16.15 36.81
#